data_AF-A0AAU0FAN7-F1
#
_entry.id   AF-A0AAU0FAN7-F1
#
_cell.length_a   1.000
_cell.length_b   1.000
_cell.length_c   1.000
_cell.angle_alpha   90.00
_cell.angle_beta   90.00
_cell.angle_gamma   90.00
#
_symmetry.space_group_name_H-M   'P 1'
#
loop_
_entity.id
_entity.type
_entity.pdbx_description
1 polymer ?
#
loop_
_entity_poly.entity_id
_entity_poly.type
_entity_poly.pdbx_seq_one_letter_code
_entity_poly.pdbx_strand_id
1 'polypeptide(L)'
;MAKKAFEDIKEYDYKKAFSVSPKILNEIWKKYNPNRLKIDVHPKITGQQNTLYTAWKKANPNKTLEIDDMAEIEIKAMVNVGIPEDIATGWVVKALEDLKEKGVTAIKNIPWNGVNN
;
A
#
# COMPACT_ATOMS: atom_id res chain seq x y z
N MET A 1 2.81 1.42 2.02
CA MET A 1 2.93 1.86 0.62
C MET A 1 3.54 0.77 -0.22
N ALA A 2 2.95 0.45 -1.38
CA ALA A 2 3.53 -0.46 -2.35
C ALA A 2 4.89 0.03 -2.85
N LYS A 3 5.95 -0.70 -2.48
CA LYS A 3 7.35 -0.36 -2.79
C LYS A 3 7.64 -0.17 -4.28
N LYS A 4 6.85 -0.84 -5.15
CA LYS A 4 6.91 -0.70 -6.61
C LYS A 4 6.77 0.73 -7.11
N ALA A 5 6.03 1.57 -6.39
CA ALA A 5 5.86 2.98 -6.71
C ALA A 5 7.18 3.76 -6.74
N PHE A 6 8.18 3.28 -6.00
CA PHE A 6 9.46 3.94 -5.78
C PHE A 6 10.64 3.15 -6.36
N GLU A 7 10.38 2.05 -7.09
CA GLU A 7 11.43 1.36 -7.86
C GLU A 7 12.10 2.38 -8.80
N ASP A 8 13.44 2.33 -8.87
CA ASP A 8 14.30 3.23 -9.66
C ASP A 8 14.43 4.69 -9.19
N ILE A 9 13.95 5.05 -8.00
CA ILE A 9 14.34 6.32 -7.35
C ILE A 9 15.72 6.11 -6.72
N LYS A 10 16.76 6.73 -7.29
CA LYS A 10 18.17 6.45 -6.91
C LYS A 10 18.47 6.85 -5.47
N GLU A 11 17.79 7.87 -4.99
CA GLU A 11 17.95 8.46 -3.66
C GLU A 11 17.21 7.68 -2.58
N TYR A 12 16.39 6.68 -2.94
CA TYR A 12 15.52 5.95 -2.02
C TYR A 12 15.75 4.44 -2.03
N ASP A 13 16.23 3.89 -0.91
CA ASP A 13 16.28 2.45 -0.70
C ASP A 13 14.92 1.92 -0.24
N TYR A 14 14.09 1.52 -1.20
CA TYR A 14 12.77 0.94 -0.92
C TYR A 14 12.83 -0.36 -0.08
N LYS A 15 13.99 -1.03 0.02
CA LYS A 15 14.14 -2.21 0.89
C LYS A 15 14.12 -1.81 2.37
N LYS A 16 14.60 -0.62 2.69
CA LYS A 16 14.56 -0.03 4.04
C LYS A 16 13.26 0.70 4.36
N ALA A 17 12.33 0.81 3.41
CA ALA A 17 11.01 1.39 3.62
C ALA A 17 10.26 0.70 4.77
N PHE A 18 9.48 1.49 5.53
CA PHE A 18 8.57 0.95 6.53
C PHE A 18 7.73 -0.18 5.95
N SER A 19 7.62 -1.28 6.70
CA SER A 19 6.80 -2.42 6.33
C SER A 19 6.23 -3.08 7.58
N VAL A 20 4.98 -3.52 7.48
CA VAL A 20 4.35 -4.35 8.50
C VAL A 20 4.67 -5.80 8.18
N SER A 21 5.21 -6.52 9.16
CA SER A 21 5.59 -7.92 8.93
C SER A 21 4.35 -8.79 8.68
N PRO A 22 4.45 -9.87 7.88
CA PRO A 22 3.35 -10.81 7.68
C PRO A 22 2.80 -11.40 8.99
N LYS A 23 3.66 -11.56 10.01
CA LYS A 23 3.25 -12.02 11.34
C LYS A 23 2.26 -11.03 11.98
N ILE A 24 2.62 -9.75 12.04
CA ILE A 24 1.78 -8.70 12.64
C ILE A 24 0.47 -8.54 11.87
N LEU A 25 0.51 -8.56 10.54
CA LEU A 25 -0.69 -8.52 9.69
C LEU A 25 -1.66 -9.64 10.04
N ASN A 26 -1.16 -10.87 10.14
CA ASN A 26 -1.98 -12.04 10.48
C ASN A 26 -2.49 -12.00 11.93
N GLU A 27 -1.72 -11.50 12.89
CA GLU A 27 -2.14 -11.34 14.29
C GLU A 27 -3.27 -10.32 14.43
N ILE A 28 -3.12 -9.13 13.84
CA ILE A 28 -4.16 -8.11 13.82
C ILE A 28 -5.41 -8.63 13.11
N TRP A 29 -5.27 -9.23 11.93
CA TRP A 29 -6.43 -9.74 11.22
C TRP A 29 -7.22 -10.75 12.05
N LYS A 30 -6.55 -11.72 12.69
CA LYS A 30 -7.22 -12.70 13.57
C LYS A 30 -7.95 -12.05 14.74
N LYS A 31 -7.34 -11.03 15.36
CA LYS A 31 -7.93 -10.29 16.49
C LYS A 31 -9.29 -9.68 16.12
N TYR A 32 -9.41 -9.13 14.92
CA TYR A 32 -10.63 -8.45 14.45
C TYR A 32 -11.54 -9.33 13.58
N ASN A 33 -11.12 -10.56 13.28
CA ASN A 33 -11.87 -11.52 12.47
C ASN A 33 -11.93 -12.91 13.18
N PRO A 34 -12.33 -13.00 14.46
CA PRO A 34 -12.15 -14.20 15.28
C PRO A 34 -12.93 -15.42 14.75
N ASN A 35 -14.04 -15.19 14.06
CA ASN A 35 -14.95 -16.23 13.56
C ASN A 35 -14.76 -16.52 12.06
N ARG A 36 -13.73 -15.96 11.41
CA ARG A 36 -13.47 -16.16 9.99
C ARG A 36 -12.39 -17.22 9.79
N LEU A 37 -12.49 -17.97 8.69
CA LEU A 37 -11.46 -18.92 8.29
C LEU A 37 -10.11 -18.20 8.15
N LYS A 38 -9.07 -18.73 8.79
CA LYS A 38 -7.71 -18.17 8.71
C LYS A 38 -7.26 -18.09 7.25
N ILE A 39 -6.78 -16.92 6.87
CA ILE A 39 -6.16 -16.65 5.57
C ILE A 39 -4.70 -16.25 5.74
N ASP A 40 -3.93 -16.29 4.66
CA ASP A 40 -2.69 -15.52 4.58
C ASP A 40 -3.03 -14.10 4.11
N VAL A 41 -2.93 -13.15 5.03
CA VAL A 41 -3.40 -11.78 4.84
C VAL A 41 -2.53 -11.02 3.83
N HIS A 42 -1.22 -11.25 3.85
CA HIS A 42 -0.30 -10.45 3.04
C HIS A 42 -0.53 -10.62 1.53
N PRO A 43 -0.59 -11.85 0.96
CA PRO A 43 -0.91 -12.05 -0.46
C PRO A 43 -2.30 -11.51 -0.85
N LYS A 44 -3.27 -11.55 0.08
CA LYS A 44 -4.62 -11.01 -0.17
C LYS A 44 -4.61 -9.48 -0.29
N ILE A 45 -3.85 -8.80 0.56
CA ILE A 45 -3.63 -7.34 0.45
C ILE A 45 -2.96 -7.03 -0.89
N THR A 46 -1.91 -7.78 -1.26
CA THR A 46 -1.22 -7.58 -2.54
C THR A 46 -2.16 -7.75 -3.75
N GLY A 47 -3.05 -8.75 -3.71
CA GLY A 47 -4.07 -8.94 -4.74
C GLY A 47 -5.06 -7.77 -4.83
N GLN A 48 -5.49 -7.23 -3.68
CA GLN A 48 -6.35 -6.05 -3.61
C GLN A 48 -5.64 -4.81 -4.16
N GLN A 49 -4.40 -4.55 -3.75
CA GLN A 49 -3.58 -3.44 -4.25
C GLN A 49 -3.49 -3.49 -5.78
N ASN A 50 -3.10 -4.62 -6.36
CA ASN A 50 -2.98 -4.76 -7.82
C ASN A 50 -4.30 -4.44 -8.54
N THR A 51 -5.41 -4.99 -8.03
CA THR A 51 -6.76 -4.73 -8.57
C THR A 51 -7.11 -3.24 -8.50
N LEU A 52 -6.87 -2.59 -7.37
CA LEU A 52 -7.23 -1.19 -7.14
C LEU A 52 -6.36 -0.22 -7.94
N TYR A 53 -5.04 -0.42 -8.01
CA TYR A 53 -4.17 0.41 -8.85
C TYR A 53 -4.53 0.28 -10.33
N THR A 54 -4.84 -0.94 -10.79
CA THR A 54 -5.29 -1.17 -12.17
C THR A 54 -6.60 -0.45 -12.45
N ALA A 55 -7.55 -0.50 -11.51
CA ALA A 55 -8.83 0.19 -11.63
C ALA A 55 -8.64 1.73 -11.64
N TRP A 56 -7.79 2.25 -10.75
CA TRP A 56 -7.48 3.67 -10.69
C TRP A 56 -6.86 4.18 -12.00
N LYS A 57 -5.86 3.46 -12.55
CA LYS A 57 -5.22 3.84 -13.82
C LYS A 57 -6.21 3.85 -14.98
N LYS A 58 -7.10 2.87 -15.05
CA LYS A 58 -8.15 2.80 -16.09
C LYS A 58 -9.14 3.96 -15.98
N ALA A 59 -9.49 4.35 -14.76
CA ALA A 59 -10.40 5.47 -14.51
C ALA A 59 -9.73 6.83 -14.73
N ASN A 60 -8.40 6.91 -14.61
CA ASN A 60 -7.62 8.14 -14.68
C ASN A 60 -6.49 8.05 -15.74
N PRO A 61 -6.82 7.89 -17.04
CA PRO A 61 -5.82 7.60 -18.07
C PRO A 61 -4.76 8.70 -18.28
N ASN A 62 -5.07 9.95 -17.90
CA ASN A 62 -4.21 11.12 -18.10
C ASN A 62 -3.86 11.83 -16.78
N LYS A 63 -4.00 11.14 -15.64
CA LYS A 63 -3.59 11.70 -14.35
C LYS A 63 -2.36 10.99 -13.84
N THR A 64 -1.47 11.78 -13.27
CA THR A 64 -0.37 11.30 -12.45
C THR A 64 -0.92 10.84 -11.10
N LEU A 65 -0.51 9.66 -10.66
CA LEU A 65 -0.85 9.12 -9.35
C LEU A 65 -0.12 9.94 -8.27
N GLU A 66 -0.90 10.63 -7.43
CA GLU A 66 -0.36 11.39 -6.31
C GLU A 66 -0.18 10.51 -5.06
N ILE A 67 0.58 11.02 -4.09
CA ILE A 67 0.81 10.30 -2.82
C ILE A 67 -0.50 10.04 -2.07
N ASP A 68 -1.44 10.99 -2.13
CA ASP A 68 -2.75 10.87 -1.49
C ASP A 68 -3.62 9.79 -2.17
N ASP A 69 -3.66 9.75 -3.52
CA ASP A 69 -4.32 8.65 -4.26
C ASP A 69 -3.75 7.28 -3.85
N MET A 70 -2.43 7.21 -3.74
CA MET A 70 -1.73 6.00 -3.34
C MET A 70 -2.12 5.60 -1.90
N ALA A 71 -2.17 6.57 -0.97
CA ALA A 71 -2.56 6.33 0.41
C ALA A 71 -3.99 5.78 0.51
N GLU A 72 -4.94 6.36 -0.22
CA GLU A 72 -6.32 5.88 -0.27
C GLU A 72 -6.43 4.44 -0.80
N ILE A 73 -5.70 4.12 -1.88
CA ILE A 73 -5.66 2.77 -2.45
C ILE A 73 -5.10 1.76 -1.45
N GLU A 74 -4.02 2.12 -0.74
CA GLU A 74 -3.37 1.25 0.24
C GLU A 74 -4.27 0.98 1.45
N ILE A 75 -4.94 2.01 1.99
CA ILE A 75 -5.91 1.86 3.08
C ILE A 75 -7.05 0.95 2.62
N LYS A 76 -7.65 1.24 1.45
CA LYS A 76 -8.77 0.46 0.91
C LYS A 76 -8.39 -1.00 0.66
N ALA A 77 -7.17 -1.28 0.19
CA ALA A 77 -6.70 -2.64 -0.01
C ALA A 77 -6.65 -3.44 1.30
N MET A 78 -6.23 -2.81 2.40
CA MET A 78 -6.19 -3.42 3.73
C MET A 78 -7.59 -3.58 4.33
N VAL A 79 -8.45 -2.57 4.20
CA VAL A 79 -9.84 -2.64 4.69
C VAL A 79 -10.62 -3.74 3.98
N ASN A 80 -10.47 -3.87 2.65
CA ASN A 80 -11.14 -4.91 1.87
C ASN A 80 -10.80 -6.34 2.32
N VAL A 81 -9.62 -6.57 2.90
CA VAL A 81 -9.26 -7.89 3.45
C VAL A 81 -9.72 -8.09 4.89
N GLY A 82 -10.22 -7.04 5.56
CA GLY A 82 -10.73 -7.10 6.93
C GLY A 82 -9.76 -6.55 7.99
N ILE A 83 -8.76 -5.75 7.62
CA ILE A 83 -8.02 -4.93 8.59
C ILE A 83 -8.90 -3.72 8.96
N PRO A 84 -9.04 -3.38 10.25
CA PRO A 84 -9.75 -2.16 10.65
C PRO A 84 -9.18 -0.88 10.02
N GLU A 85 -10.07 0.05 9.66
CA GLU A 85 -9.70 1.28 8.94
C GLU A 85 -8.75 2.18 9.74
N ASP A 86 -8.96 2.31 11.05
CA ASP A 86 -8.09 3.06 11.96
C ASP A 86 -6.65 2.50 11.97
N ILE A 87 -6.53 1.16 12.01
CA ILE A 87 -5.22 0.48 11.97
C ILE A 87 -4.57 0.63 10.60
N ALA A 88 -5.33 0.42 9.51
CA ALA A 88 -4.85 0.58 8.15
C ALA A 88 -4.33 2.00 7.91
N THR A 89 -5.10 3.01 8.34
CA THR A 89 -4.74 4.42 8.26
C THR A 89 -3.47 4.71 9.05
N GLY A 90 -3.37 4.24 10.31
CA GLY A 90 -2.16 4.43 11.12
C GLY A 90 -0.89 3.85 10.48
N TRP A 91 -0.99 2.70 9.82
CA TRP A 91 0.14 2.13 9.08
C TRP A 91 0.51 2.91 7.82
N VAL A 92 -0.48 3.45 7.11
CA VAL A 92 -0.23 4.31 5.93
C VAL A 92 0.41 5.63 6.36
N VAL A 93 -0.11 6.29 7.41
CA VAL A 93 0.49 7.52 7.97
C VAL A 93 1.96 7.29 8.34
N LYS A 94 2.27 6.21 9.05
CA LYS A 94 3.65 5.87 9.40
C LYS A 94 4.53 5.61 8.17
N ALA A 95 3.97 5.03 7.11
CA ALA A 95 4.70 4.83 5.87
C ALA A 95 4.95 6.15 5.13
N LEU A 96 4.02 7.11 5.19
CA LEU A 96 4.17 8.45 4.63
C LEU A 96 5.21 9.27 5.39
N GLU A 97 5.22 9.19 6.73
CA GLU A 97 6.26 9.78 7.57
C GLU A 97 7.65 9.24 7.20
N ASP A 98 7.80 7.92 7.08
CA ASP A 98 9.06 7.27 6.66
C ASP A 98 9.52 7.73 5.26
N LEU A 99 8.59 7.90 4.32
CA LEU A 99 8.89 8.43 2.98
C LEU A 99 9.40 9.88 3.06
N LYS A 100 8.73 10.72 3.86
CA LYS A 100 9.10 12.13 4.06
C LYS A 100 10.47 12.26 4.72
N GLU A 101 10.76 11.47 5.76
CA GLU A 101 12.06 11.45 6.44
C GLU A 101 13.19 11.05 5.50
N LYS A 102 12.89 10.20 4.51
CA LYS A 102 13.84 9.75 3.48
C LYS A 102 13.89 10.67 2.26
N GLY A 103 13.20 11.81 2.29
CA GLY A 103 13.23 12.79 1.21
C GLY A 103 12.50 12.38 -0.07
N VAL A 104 11.61 11.39 0.00
CA VAL A 104 10.80 10.99 -1.17
C VAL A 104 9.67 11.99 -1.36
N THR A 105 9.70 12.68 -2.50
CA THR A 105 8.73 13.74 -2.83
C THR A 105 7.76 13.37 -3.93
N ALA A 106 7.99 12.27 -4.66
CA ALA A 106 7.16 11.87 -5.79
C ALA A 106 7.11 10.34 -5.99
N ILE A 107 6.02 9.89 -6.61
CA ILE A 107 5.83 8.52 -7.06
C ILE A 107 6.31 8.40 -8.51
N LYS A 108 7.20 7.43 -8.77
CA LYS A 108 7.77 7.21 -10.11
C LYS A 108 6.97 6.24 -10.96
N ASN A 109 6.33 5.25 -10.32
CA ASN A 109 5.59 4.20 -11.00
C ASN A 109 4.18 4.06 -10.43
N ILE A 110 3.22 3.70 -11.26
CA ILE A 110 1.95 3.14 -10.79
C ILE A 110 2.23 1.65 -10.50
N PRO A 111 2.11 1.18 -9.25
CA PRO A 111 2.45 -0.20 -8.89
C PRO A 111 1.78 -1.23 -9.82
N TRP A 112 2.58 -2.17 -10.35
CA TRP A 112 2.20 -3.21 -11.33
C TRP A 112 1.69 -2.70 -12.69
N ASN A 113 1.62 -1.39 -12.89
CA ASN A 113 0.96 -0.76 -14.03
C ASN A 113 1.87 0.17 -14.84
N GLY A 114 3.18 0.18 -14.57
CA GLY A 114 4.19 0.91 -15.35
C GLY A 114 4.47 2.32 -14.83
N VAL A 115 4.99 3.18 -15.71
CA VAL A 115 5.47 4.52 -15.36
C VAL A 115 4.31 5.45 -15.00
N ASN A 116 4.54 6.31 -14.01
CA ASN A 116 3.66 7.40 -13.62
C ASN A 116 4.05 8.65 -14.43
N ASN A 117 3.38 8.88 -15.56
CA ASN A 117 3.65 10.00 -16.47
C ASN A 117 2.69 11.17 -16.26
#